data_AF-A0A9P4QMV8-F1
#
_entry.id   AF-A0A9P4QMV8-F1
#
_cell.length_a   1.000
_cell.length_b   1.000
_cell.length_c   1.000
_cell.angle_alpha   90.00
_cell.angle_beta   90.00
_cell.angle_gamma   90.00
#
_symmetry.space_group_name_H-M   'P 1'
#
loop_
_entity.id
_entity.type
_entity.pdbx_description
1 polymer ?
#
loop_
_entity_poly.entity_id
_entity_poly.type
_entity_poly.pdbx_seq_one_letter_code
_entity_poly.pdbx_strand_id
1 'polypeptide(L)'
;MTSRISERLYRFCTDGKSVSTEYAIDASRSPGQYAKSLYGGEPRSMTESSAPHERKSATKEELESARSCGKWGDAEPSDLFLRCYHDALCSLENDTLGGMVSPSLLGSSGIIPLTILAPLPDIARHMSNLIVRAEHEVFLATNFWIASDASRIITDSLLELSRRAGEKGIRICVKVMYDRGNIKQVIDSHQIMSEKQYTSDAVRLPAAADIPNLDMEVQNYHRPALGTFHSKFMIVDRKIAIVQSNNIQDNDNLEMMTHIEGPIVDSFYDVALISWDKPLKPSLPCLNTAAAHAARTTFDEPTFKDLFEEDGSRKTINTSGLVNGHSDKERLPLHAPADPHYDPCIASEIKRSQWNLTPSHGETKMNAITQHLNCGTKINQQGNAPEAPCEDEMIPIIPHRPHSPFPIALVNRRPWGAPNHQCVNVPQNEAWLSAIRNAASNVFIQTPDLNAAPLIPALKAALERGITVTYFVCLGYNDSGELLPFQGGTNEMVANKLCDSLDLESKQRLNVHYYVAKDQMEPIHADFKQRSCHVKLMIVDGHLGIQGNGNQDTQSWYHSMEVNIMIDSKVVCEDWLEAIRRNQNTHLYGKADQDGLWRDANGNEAKGAIGKDPGRFSWAKGIIGAVQRVRGDQ
;
A
#
# COMPACT_ATOMS: atom_id res chain seq x y z
N MET A 1 15.46 -23.86 -12.70
CA MET A 1 15.33 -22.63 -11.91
C MET A 1 15.91 -22.85 -10.53
N THR A 2 16.59 -21.85 -10.01
CA THR A 2 17.37 -21.91 -8.77
C THR A 2 16.44 -21.79 -7.57
N SER A 3 16.25 -22.88 -6.84
CA SER A 3 15.60 -22.90 -5.53
C SER A 3 16.58 -22.50 -4.41
N ARG A 4 17.65 -21.80 -4.75
CA ARG A 4 18.82 -21.53 -3.91
C ARG A 4 19.40 -20.17 -4.26
N ILE A 5 19.85 -19.45 -3.24
CA ILE A 5 20.64 -18.24 -3.38
C ILE A 5 22.01 -18.64 -3.94
N SER A 6 22.35 -18.17 -5.14
CA SER A 6 23.69 -18.39 -5.71
C SER A 6 24.74 -17.56 -4.98
N GLU A 7 26.00 -17.99 -5.07
CA GLU A 7 27.14 -17.22 -4.58
C GLU A 7 27.18 -15.78 -5.12
N ARG A 8 26.71 -15.56 -6.36
CA ARG A 8 26.62 -14.22 -6.96
C ARG A 8 25.58 -13.36 -6.23
N LEU A 9 24.37 -13.87 -6.05
CA LEU A 9 23.30 -13.14 -5.38
C LEU A 9 23.63 -12.93 -3.90
N TYR A 10 24.20 -13.93 -3.24
CA TYR A 10 24.69 -13.83 -1.87
C TYR A 10 25.69 -12.68 -1.71
N ARG A 11 26.65 -12.54 -2.64
CA ARG A 11 27.57 -11.39 -2.67
C ARG A 11 26.87 -10.06 -2.85
N PHE A 12 25.90 -9.96 -3.76
CA PHE A 12 25.11 -8.73 -3.92
C PHE A 12 24.31 -8.35 -2.68
N CYS A 13 23.97 -9.31 -1.82
CA CYS A 13 23.31 -9.01 -0.54
C CYS A 13 24.31 -8.55 0.52
N THR A 14 25.53 -9.09 0.51
CA THR A 14 26.49 -8.98 1.63
C THR A 14 27.64 -8.00 1.40
N ASP A 15 27.90 -7.56 0.17
CA ASP A 15 29.02 -6.64 -0.14
C ASP A 15 28.79 -5.18 0.27
N GLY A 16 27.56 -4.86 0.72
CA GLY A 16 27.17 -3.53 1.20
C GLY A 16 26.94 -2.49 0.11
N LYS A 17 27.07 -2.83 -1.17
CA LYS A 17 26.84 -1.90 -2.28
C LYS A 17 25.36 -1.84 -2.65
N SER A 18 24.87 -0.63 -2.87
CA SER A 18 23.56 -0.35 -3.42
C SER A 18 23.60 0.80 -4.43
N VAL A 19 22.50 1.01 -5.16
CA VAL A 19 22.37 2.17 -6.05
C VAL A 19 22.51 3.46 -5.26
N SER A 20 21.85 3.53 -4.10
CA SER A 20 21.92 4.67 -3.18
C SER A 20 23.33 4.94 -2.65
N THR A 21 24.11 3.92 -2.27
CA THR A 21 25.49 4.14 -1.77
C THR A 21 26.43 4.60 -2.88
N GLU A 22 26.32 4.02 -4.09
CA GLU A 22 27.20 4.40 -5.21
C GLU A 22 26.83 5.77 -5.77
N TYR A 23 25.53 6.10 -5.81
CA TYR A 23 25.06 7.43 -6.21
C TYR A 23 25.48 8.51 -5.19
N ALA A 24 25.57 8.16 -3.90
CA ALA A 24 26.07 9.05 -2.86
C ALA A 24 27.56 9.40 -3.01
N ILE A 25 28.36 8.46 -3.51
CA ILE A 25 29.78 8.68 -3.81
C ILE A 25 29.95 9.60 -5.02
N ASP A 26 29.16 9.40 -6.08
CA ASP A 26 29.24 10.19 -7.31
C ASP A 26 27.85 10.43 -7.92
N ALA A 27 27.34 11.65 -7.75
CA ALA A 27 26.03 12.05 -8.29
C ALA A 27 26.09 12.52 -9.76
N SER A 28 27.23 12.40 -10.45
CA SER A 28 27.39 12.82 -11.86
C SER A 28 26.71 11.87 -12.85
N ARG A 29 26.53 10.60 -12.46
CA ARG A 29 25.81 9.57 -13.22
C ARG A 29 24.40 9.41 -12.67
N SER A 30 23.46 8.95 -13.49
CA SER A 30 22.09 8.72 -13.03
C SER A 30 21.97 7.46 -12.16
N PRO A 31 20.98 7.38 -11.25
CA PRO A 31 20.66 6.14 -10.54
C PRO A 31 20.47 4.93 -11.47
N GLY A 32 19.79 5.11 -12.60
CA GLY A 32 19.61 4.05 -13.61
C GLY A 32 20.94 3.57 -14.21
N GLN A 33 21.92 4.45 -14.38
CA GLN A 33 23.26 4.06 -14.82
C GLN A 33 24.02 3.27 -13.75
N TYR A 34 23.82 3.57 -12.45
CA TYR A 34 24.37 2.76 -11.36
C TYR A 34 23.68 1.41 -11.26
N ALA A 35 22.35 1.38 -11.31
CA ALA A 35 21.54 0.17 -11.35
C ALA A 35 22.02 -0.79 -12.47
N LYS A 36 22.21 -0.25 -13.69
CA LYS A 36 22.76 -1.02 -14.82
C LYS A 36 24.21 -1.45 -14.60
N SER A 37 25.05 -0.62 -13.99
CA SER A 37 26.46 -0.93 -13.76
C SER A 37 26.65 -2.02 -12.69
N LEU A 38 25.83 -1.99 -11.64
CA LEU A 38 25.88 -2.95 -10.54
C LEU A 38 25.24 -4.28 -10.95
N TYR A 39 24.10 -4.23 -11.65
CA TYR A 39 23.23 -5.39 -11.82
C TYR A 39 22.86 -5.72 -13.27
N GLY A 40 23.25 -4.89 -14.24
CA GLY A 40 22.92 -5.06 -15.66
C GLY A 40 23.84 -6.00 -16.45
N GLY A 41 24.44 -7.00 -15.79
CA GLY A 41 25.20 -8.08 -16.44
C GLY A 41 24.34 -8.93 -17.38
N GLU A 42 24.92 -9.96 -18.03
CA GLU A 42 24.24 -10.72 -19.10
C GLU A 42 22.79 -11.10 -18.74
N PRO A 43 21.80 -10.64 -19.52
CA PRO A 43 20.40 -10.93 -19.27
C PRO A 43 20.17 -12.42 -19.51
N ARG A 44 20.02 -13.21 -18.45
CA ARG A 44 19.31 -14.49 -18.56
C ARG A 44 17.88 -14.13 -18.91
N SER A 45 17.37 -14.65 -20.03
CA SER A 45 16.11 -14.18 -20.58
C SER A 45 14.99 -14.28 -19.53
N MET A 46 14.29 -13.19 -19.25
CA MET A 46 13.07 -13.25 -18.42
C MET A 46 11.96 -14.09 -19.07
N THR A 47 12.09 -14.44 -20.34
CA THR A 47 11.18 -15.43 -20.98
C THR A 47 11.47 -16.86 -20.54
N GLU A 48 12.57 -17.11 -19.82
CA GLU A 48 12.91 -18.41 -19.20
C GLU A 48 12.50 -18.49 -17.72
N SER A 49 12.01 -17.38 -17.12
CA SER A 49 11.56 -17.33 -15.72
C SER A 49 10.07 -17.69 -15.56
N SER A 50 9.67 -18.87 -16.04
CA SER A 50 8.40 -19.47 -15.61
C SER A 50 8.36 -19.57 -14.08
N ALA A 51 7.20 -19.74 -13.44
CA ALA A 51 7.23 -20.20 -12.05
C ALA A 51 7.88 -21.60 -11.99
N PRO A 52 8.68 -21.95 -10.96
CA PRO A 52 9.21 -23.30 -10.83
C PRO A 52 8.06 -24.31 -10.76
N HIS A 53 8.19 -25.45 -11.47
CA HIS A 53 7.16 -26.49 -11.51
C HIS A 53 6.91 -27.10 -10.12
N GLU A 54 7.94 -27.15 -9.28
CA GLU A 54 7.86 -27.54 -7.87
C GLU A 54 8.57 -26.49 -7.01
N ARG A 55 7.89 -26.00 -5.97
CA ARG A 55 8.49 -25.15 -4.93
C ARG A 55 8.80 -26.02 -3.72
N LYS A 56 10.09 -26.29 -3.49
CA LYS A 56 10.56 -27.06 -2.33
C LYS A 56 10.78 -26.13 -1.14
N SER A 57 10.56 -26.64 0.07
CA SER A 57 10.92 -25.91 1.29
C SER A 57 12.43 -25.79 1.38
N ALA A 58 12.91 -24.61 1.78
CA ALA A 58 14.33 -24.36 2.00
C ALA A 58 14.91 -25.24 3.11
N THR A 59 16.15 -25.70 2.94
CA THR A 59 16.91 -26.38 4.01
C THR A 59 17.36 -25.38 5.08
N LYS A 60 17.83 -25.88 6.23
CA LYS A 60 18.33 -25.00 7.30
C LYS A 60 19.53 -24.16 6.84
N GLU A 61 20.41 -24.74 6.03
CA GLU A 61 21.58 -24.07 5.48
C GLU A 61 21.18 -22.95 4.49
N GLU A 62 20.14 -23.20 3.69
CA GLU A 62 19.57 -22.20 2.77
C GLU A 62 18.92 -21.03 3.53
N LEU A 63 18.21 -21.32 4.63
CA LEU A 63 17.66 -20.29 5.51
C LEU A 63 18.73 -19.47 6.22
N GLU A 64 19.85 -20.09 6.62
CA GLU A 64 20.97 -19.36 7.23
C GLU A 64 21.69 -18.46 6.21
N SER A 65 21.80 -18.91 4.97
CA SER A 65 22.28 -18.08 3.86
C SER A 65 21.34 -16.89 3.63
N ALA A 66 20.02 -17.11 3.61
CA ALA A 66 19.03 -16.03 3.50
C ALA A 66 19.10 -15.07 4.68
N ARG A 67 19.24 -15.58 5.92
CA ARG A 67 19.41 -14.75 7.12
C ARG A 67 20.60 -13.80 6.97
N SER A 68 21.73 -14.30 6.49
CA SER A 68 22.96 -13.52 6.27
C SER A 68 22.83 -12.46 5.18
N CYS A 69 21.82 -12.56 4.30
CA CYS A 69 21.55 -11.57 3.26
C CYS A 69 20.81 -10.33 3.76
N GLY A 70 20.26 -10.32 4.98
CA GLY A 70 19.52 -9.18 5.53
C GLY A 70 20.24 -8.49 6.69
N LYS A 71 19.83 -7.25 7.00
CA LYS A 71 20.39 -6.41 8.07
C LYS A 71 19.38 -6.23 9.21
N TRP A 72 19.25 -7.24 10.07
CA TRP A 72 18.19 -7.33 11.07
C TRP A 72 18.45 -6.54 12.36
N GLY A 73 19.66 -6.02 12.57
CA GLY A 73 20.04 -5.38 13.83
C GLY A 73 19.97 -6.39 14.98
N ASP A 74 19.31 -6.03 16.07
CA ASP A 74 19.06 -6.91 17.22
C ASP A 74 17.82 -7.81 17.03
N ALA A 75 17.11 -7.67 15.92
CA ALA A 75 15.90 -8.43 15.65
C ALA A 75 16.22 -9.81 15.08
N GLU A 76 15.40 -10.80 15.44
CA GLU A 76 15.55 -12.18 15.00
C GLU A 76 14.36 -12.58 14.11
N PRO A 77 14.57 -12.78 12.79
CA PRO A 77 13.54 -13.30 11.90
C PRO A 77 13.03 -14.69 12.29
N SER A 78 11.70 -14.87 12.27
CA SER A 78 11.06 -16.17 12.40
C SER A 78 11.34 -17.07 11.19
N ASP A 79 11.18 -18.37 11.39
CA ASP A 79 11.28 -19.37 10.33
C ASP A 79 10.34 -19.07 9.14
N LEU A 80 9.11 -18.61 9.42
CA LEU A 80 8.14 -18.29 8.37
C LEU A 80 8.61 -17.08 7.54
N PHE A 81 9.06 -16.02 8.21
CA PHE A 81 9.61 -14.85 7.53
C PHE A 81 10.84 -15.21 6.70
N LEU A 82 11.78 -15.99 7.25
CA LEU A 82 13.00 -16.39 6.53
C LEU A 82 12.72 -17.24 5.30
N ARG A 83 11.72 -18.13 5.35
CA ARG A 83 11.30 -18.90 4.17
C ARG A 83 10.76 -17.98 3.07
N CYS A 84 9.94 -17.00 3.45
CA CYS A 84 9.40 -16.03 2.49
C CYS A 84 10.52 -15.14 1.92
N TYR A 85 11.43 -14.67 2.78
CA TYR A 85 12.58 -13.84 2.40
C TYR A 85 13.54 -14.60 1.48
N HIS A 86 13.85 -15.87 1.80
CA HIS A 86 14.65 -16.76 0.97
C HIS A 86 14.05 -16.91 -0.44
N ASP A 87 12.75 -17.20 -0.52
CA ASP A 87 12.09 -17.44 -1.80
C ASP A 87 11.99 -16.16 -2.63
N ALA A 88 11.75 -15.01 -1.97
CA ALA A 88 11.82 -13.70 -2.58
C ALA A 88 13.22 -13.41 -3.15
N LEU A 89 14.30 -13.69 -2.40
CA LEU A 89 15.67 -13.57 -2.90
C LEU A 89 15.92 -14.48 -4.11
N CYS A 90 15.51 -15.75 -4.05
CA CYS A 90 15.73 -16.70 -5.15
C CYS A 90 15.10 -16.24 -6.47
N SER A 91 14.02 -15.45 -6.43
CA SER A 91 13.40 -14.88 -7.63
C SER A 91 14.31 -13.87 -8.36
N LEU A 92 15.31 -13.30 -7.69
CA LEU A 92 16.26 -12.32 -8.24
C LEU A 92 17.40 -12.93 -9.08
N GLU A 93 17.45 -14.26 -9.20
CA GLU A 93 18.55 -14.94 -9.89
C GLU A 93 18.59 -14.68 -11.40
N ASN A 94 17.42 -14.48 -12.02
CA ASN A 94 17.32 -14.15 -13.44
C ASN A 94 17.26 -12.64 -13.67
N ASP A 95 16.73 -11.90 -12.69
CA ASP A 95 16.64 -10.45 -12.73
C ASP A 95 16.93 -9.87 -11.35
N THR A 96 18.17 -9.43 -11.16
CA THR A 96 18.66 -8.95 -9.86
C THR A 96 17.93 -7.71 -9.35
N LEU A 97 17.31 -6.93 -10.25
CA LEU A 97 16.46 -5.80 -9.89
C LEU A 97 14.97 -6.08 -10.09
N GLY A 98 14.57 -7.37 -10.10
CA GLY A 98 13.16 -7.77 -10.21
C GLY A 98 12.28 -7.17 -9.11
N GLY A 99 12.87 -6.85 -7.94
CA GLY A 99 12.24 -6.15 -6.82
C GLY A 99 12.45 -4.63 -6.78
N MET A 100 13.01 -4.00 -7.81
CA MET A 100 13.22 -2.54 -7.83
C MET A 100 13.98 -1.97 -6.60
N VAL A 101 14.81 -2.78 -5.97
CA VAL A 101 15.66 -2.45 -4.82
C VAL A 101 16.97 -3.22 -4.95
N SER A 102 18.10 -2.62 -4.55
CA SER A 102 19.37 -3.33 -4.44
C SER A 102 19.24 -4.55 -3.51
N PRO A 103 19.78 -5.74 -3.87
CA PRO A 103 19.67 -6.94 -3.02
C PRO A 103 20.17 -6.75 -1.58
N SER A 104 21.23 -5.95 -1.38
CA SER A 104 21.79 -5.58 -0.06
C SER A 104 20.88 -4.73 0.83
N LEU A 105 19.77 -4.24 0.26
CA LEU A 105 18.74 -3.46 0.94
C LEU A 105 17.36 -4.13 0.84
N LEU A 106 17.26 -5.38 0.37
CA LEU A 106 15.97 -6.06 0.28
C LEU A 106 15.39 -6.36 1.68
N GLY A 107 16.23 -6.74 2.65
CA GLY A 107 15.82 -7.05 4.02
C GLY A 107 16.58 -6.24 5.06
N SER A 108 15.85 -5.59 5.97
CA SER A 108 16.41 -4.85 7.09
C SER A 108 15.48 -4.90 8.33
N SER A 109 15.59 -3.93 9.22
CA SER A 109 14.73 -3.78 10.38
C SER A 109 14.17 -2.36 10.48
N GLY A 110 13.10 -2.20 11.24
CA GLY A 110 12.48 -0.90 11.47
C GLY A 110 11.34 -0.98 12.46
N ILE A 111 10.67 0.15 12.65
CA ILE A 111 9.47 0.26 13.48
C ILE A 111 8.28 0.76 12.66
N ILE A 112 7.07 0.52 13.16
CA ILE A 112 5.82 1.02 12.56
C ILE A 112 5.06 1.79 13.65
N PRO A 113 5.22 3.13 13.76
CA PRO A 113 4.56 3.91 14.80
C PRO A 113 3.06 4.12 14.55
N LEU A 114 2.64 4.13 13.28
CA LEU A 114 1.28 4.51 12.91
C LEU A 114 0.79 3.71 11.70
N THR A 115 -0.47 3.27 11.76
CA THR A 115 -1.25 2.82 10.60
C THR A 115 -2.50 3.70 10.47
N ILE A 116 -2.90 4.03 9.24
CA ILE A 116 -4.19 4.63 8.93
C ILE A 116 -5.00 3.64 8.11
N LEU A 117 -6.24 3.39 8.52
CA LEU A 117 -7.23 2.59 7.77
C LEU A 117 -8.52 3.40 7.67
N ALA A 118 -8.66 4.14 6.59
CA ALA A 118 -9.60 5.25 6.47
C ALA A 118 -9.89 5.61 5.00
N PRO A 119 -10.88 6.46 4.74
CA PRO A 119 -10.96 7.16 3.45
C PRO A 119 -9.67 7.92 3.12
N LEU A 120 -9.42 8.08 1.82
CA LEU A 120 -8.21 8.73 1.28
C LEU A 120 -7.87 10.10 1.92
N PRO A 121 -8.83 11.01 2.21
CA PRO A 121 -8.50 12.29 2.84
C PRO A 121 -7.71 12.20 4.14
N ASP A 122 -7.93 11.19 4.99
CA ASP A 122 -7.18 11.05 6.25
C ASP A 122 -5.73 10.69 6.02
N ILE A 123 -5.47 9.87 5.00
CA ILE A 123 -4.12 9.57 4.55
C ILE A 123 -3.46 10.84 3.98
N ALA A 124 -4.18 11.61 3.15
CA ALA A 124 -3.67 12.87 2.59
C ALA A 124 -3.35 13.91 3.69
N ARG A 125 -4.13 13.97 4.77
CA ARG A 125 -3.86 14.83 5.94
C ARG A 125 -2.56 14.44 6.62
N HIS A 126 -2.32 13.14 6.83
CA HIS A 126 -1.05 12.68 7.40
C HIS A 126 0.14 13.02 6.49
N MET A 127 0.00 12.78 5.18
CA MET A 127 1.00 13.18 4.19
C MET A 127 1.31 14.68 4.25
N SER A 128 0.27 15.52 4.31
CA SER A 128 0.38 16.97 4.42
C SER A 128 1.15 17.39 5.68
N ASN A 129 0.84 16.79 6.84
CA ASN A 129 1.56 17.05 8.08
C ASN A 129 3.04 16.62 8.00
N LEU A 130 3.34 15.48 7.35
CA LEU A 130 4.73 15.07 7.13
C LEU A 130 5.46 16.04 6.19
N ILE A 131 4.83 16.47 5.09
CA ILE A 131 5.41 17.43 4.14
C ILE A 131 5.76 18.73 4.83
N VAL A 132 4.84 19.32 5.59
CA VAL A 132 5.06 20.61 6.27
C VAL A 132 6.12 20.54 7.38
N ARG A 133 6.40 19.33 7.90
CA ARG A 133 7.45 19.07 8.89
C ARG A 133 8.83 18.80 8.28
N ALA A 134 8.91 18.58 6.97
CA ALA A 134 10.17 18.26 6.29
C ALA A 134 11.23 19.35 6.51
N GLU A 135 12.48 18.93 6.67
CA GLU A 135 13.63 19.81 6.93
C GLU A 135 14.56 19.93 5.72
N HIS A 136 14.60 18.91 4.87
CA HIS A 136 15.59 18.77 3.79
C HIS A 136 14.97 18.30 2.49
N GLU A 137 14.12 17.28 2.54
CA GLU A 137 13.59 16.66 1.32
C GLU A 137 12.28 15.89 1.49
N VAL A 138 11.52 15.85 0.40
CA VAL A 138 10.34 15.01 0.22
C VAL A 138 10.43 14.30 -1.13
N PHE A 139 10.25 12.98 -1.13
CA PHE A 139 10.02 12.20 -2.35
C PHE A 139 8.62 11.59 -2.29
N LEU A 140 7.71 11.99 -3.17
CA LEU A 140 6.34 11.49 -3.24
C LEU A 140 6.14 10.69 -4.54
N ALA A 141 5.75 9.44 -4.40
CA ALA A 141 5.35 8.56 -5.49
C ALA A 141 3.88 8.17 -5.34
N THR A 142 3.11 8.26 -6.43
CA THR A 142 1.76 7.71 -6.54
C THR A 142 1.55 7.12 -7.93
N ASN A 143 0.60 6.21 -8.12
CA ASN A 143 0.27 5.77 -9.48
C ASN A 143 -0.51 6.84 -10.23
N PHE A 144 -1.65 7.24 -9.69
CA PHE A 144 -2.48 8.25 -10.33
C PHE A 144 -2.54 9.52 -9.47
N TRP A 145 -2.51 10.65 -10.15
CA TRP A 145 -2.70 11.98 -9.58
C TRP A 145 -3.73 12.72 -10.42
N ILE A 146 -4.74 13.33 -9.80
CA ILE A 146 -5.65 14.27 -10.46
C ILE A 146 -6.05 15.39 -9.49
N ALA A 147 -6.26 16.58 -10.06
CA ALA A 147 -6.84 17.71 -9.33
C ALA A 147 -8.16 17.30 -8.65
N SER A 148 -8.19 17.48 -7.34
CA SER A 148 -9.19 16.95 -6.39
C SER A 148 -8.97 17.60 -5.02
N ASP A 149 -9.91 17.43 -4.09
CA ASP A 149 -9.74 17.92 -2.71
C ASP A 149 -8.57 17.21 -2.02
N ALA A 150 -8.42 15.90 -2.26
CA ALA A 150 -7.26 15.14 -1.79
C ALA A 150 -5.91 15.71 -2.30
N SER A 151 -5.80 15.96 -3.61
CA SER A 151 -4.58 16.58 -4.17
C SER A 151 -4.37 17.99 -3.60
N ARG A 152 -5.45 18.72 -3.30
CA ARG A 152 -5.39 20.08 -2.77
C ARG A 152 -4.80 20.13 -1.36
N ILE A 153 -5.12 19.15 -0.52
CA ILE A 153 -4.48 18.99 0.80
C ILE A 153 -2.95 18.91 0.65
N ILE A 154 -2.47 18.15 -0.33
CA ILE A 154 -1.04 18.02 -0.61
C ILE A 154 -0.46 19.32 -1.20
N THR A 155 -1.12 19.98 -2.14
CA THR A 155 -0.57 21.19 -2.76
C THR A 155 -0.55 22.39 -1.82
N ASP A 156 -1.54 22.53 -0.93
CA ASP A 156 -1.52 23.50 0.16
C ASP A 156 -0.35 23.23 1.12
N SER A 157 -0.05 21.97 1.42
CA SER A 157 1.10 21.58 2.24
C SER A 157 2.45 21.99 1.62
N LEU A 158 2.60 21.95 0.30
CA LEU A 158 3.80 22.42 -0.40
C LEU A 158 3.94 23.94 -0.33
N LEU A 159 2.83 24.68 -0.46
CA LEU A 159 2.82 26.13 -0.29
C LEU A 159 3.26 26.52 1.12
N GLU A 160 2.70 25.85 2.14
CA GLU A 160 3.08 26.08 3.54
C GLU A 160 4.53 25.70 3.82
N LEU A 161 4.99 24.55 3.30
CA LEU A 161 6.39 24.12 3.44
C LEU A 161 7.34 25.18 2.85
N SER A 162 7.05 25.70 1.65
CA SER A 162 7.81 26.77 1.04
C SER A 162 7.84 28.02 1.92
N ARG A 163 6.69 28.42 2.48
CA ARG A 163 6.60 29.58 3.38
C ARG A 163 7.51 29.41 4.60
N ARG A 164 7.41 28.27 5.29
CA ARG A 164 8.23 27.95 6.49
C ARG A 164 9.73 27.83 6.16
N ALA A 165 10.07 27.26 5.01
CA ALA A 165 11.45 27.20 4.54
C ALA A 165 12.04 28.60 4.34
N GLY A 166 11.25 29.52 3.76
CA GLY A 166 11.62 30.93 3.61
C GLY A 166 11.86 31.65 4.93
N GLU A 167 10.99 31.43 5.93
CA GLU A 167 11.17 31.98 7.29
C GLU A 167 12.45 31.49 7.96
N LYS A 168 12.86 30.25 7.67
CA LYS A 168 14.12 29.65 8.15
C LYS A 168 15.33 30.00 7.28
N GLY A 169 15.14 30.63 6.12
CA GLY A 169 16.20 30.91 5.16
C GLY A 169 16.82 29.66 4.51
N ILE A 170 16.06 28.57 4.40
CA ILE A 170 16.50 27.32 3.79
C ILE A 170 15.72 27.01 2.51
N ARG A 171 16.22 26.07 1.71
CA ARG A 171 15.48 25.46 0.59
C ARG A 171 15.28 23.98 0.85
N ILE A 172 14.16 23.44 0.40
CA ILE A 172 13.81 22.02 0.58
C ILE A 172 13.64 21.37 -0.80
N CYS A 173 14.24 20.19 -0.99
CA CYS A 173 14.17 19.45 -2.25
C CYS A 173 12.87 18.63 -2.32
N VAL A 174 12.09 18.75 -3.39
CA VAL A 174 10.84 18.00 -3.55
C VAL A 174 10.85 17.24 -4.86
N LYS A 175 10.65 15.92 -4.81
CA LYS A 175 10.49 15.07 -5.99
C LYS A 175 9.08 14.49 -5.99
N VAL A 176 8.37 14.65 -7.10
CA VAL A 176 7.05 14.06 -7.29
C VAL A 176 7.08 13.14 -8.50
N MET A 177 6.61 11.91 -8.33
CA MET A 177 6.51 10.92 -9.39
C MET A 177 5.08 10.39 -9.49
N TYR A 178 4.55 10.36 -10.70
CA TYR A 178 3.27 9.71 -10.99
C TYR A 178 3.24 9.01 -12.35
N ASP A 179 2.19 8.24 -12.62
CA ASP A 179 1.92 7.62 -13.92
C ASP A 179 0.79 8.35 -14.66
N ARG A 180 1.10 8.84 -15.86
CA ARG A 180 0.10 9.17 -16.88
C ARG A 180 0.59 8.70 -18.25
N GLY A 181 0.04 7.58 -18.70
CA GLY A 181 0.30 7.02 -20.02
C GLY A 181 0.17 8.04 -21.15
N ASN A 182 1.19 8.14 -21.99
CA ASN A 182 1.19 8.92 -23.22
C ASN A 182 2.16 8.33 -24.25
N ILE A 183 1.96 8.68 -25.53
CA ILE A 183 2.67 8.05 -26.65
C ILE A 183 4.20 8.26 -26.62
N LYS A 184 4.72 9.31 -25.96
CA LYS A 184 6.16 9.57 -25.86
C LYS A 184 6.88 8.50 -25.04
N GLN A 185 6.15 7.81 -24.15
CA GLN A 185 6.71 6.79 -23.26
C GLN A 185 7.01 5.46 -23.97
N VAL A 186 6.64 5.32 -25.25
CA VAL A 186 7.13 4.23 -26.11
C VAL A 186 8.65 4.36 -26.33
N ILE A 187 9.18 5.59 -26.32
CA ILE A 187 10.61 5.88 -26.51
C ILE A 187 11.32 6.04 -25.16
N ASP A 188 10.73 6.80 -24.24
CA ASP A 188 11.33 7.08 -22.93
C ASP A 188 10.27 7.04 -21.82
N SER A 189 10.28 5.95 -21.05
CA SER A 189 9.32 5.70 -19.98
C SER A 189 9.34 6.77 -18.88
N HIS A 190 10.49 7.40 -18.61
CA HIS A 190 10.69 8.36 -17.52
C HIS A 190 10.75 9.80 -18.06
N GLN A 191 9.62 10.50 -18.04
CA GLN A 191 9.49 11.85 -18.62
C GLN A 191 9.56 12.93 -17.53
N ILE A 192 10.61 13.75 -17.52
CA ILE A 192 10.64 14.97 -16.67
C ILE A 192 9.63 15.98 -17.20
N MET A 193 8.83 16.54 -16.29
CA MET A 193 7.72 17.41 -16.64
C MET A 193 8.11 18.89 -16.56
N SER A 194 7.70 19.65 -17.57
CA SER A 194 7.75 21.11 -17.52
C SER A 194 6.71 21.68 -16.55
N GLU A 195 6.96 22.88 -16.05
CA GLU A 195 6.03 23.62 -15.18
C GLU A 195 4.63 23.67 -15.76
N LYS A 196 4.48 24.06 -17.03
CA LYS A 196 3.19 24.11 -17.73
C LYS A 196 2.40 22.79 -17.65
N GLN A 197 3.08 21.64 -17.63
CA GLN A 197 2.40 20.36 -17.59
C GLN A 197 1.93 20.01 -16.18
N TYR A 198 2.76 20.24 -15.15
CA TYR A 198 2.38 19.90 -13.78
C TYR A 198 1.47 20.97 -13.13
N THR A 199 1.45 22.20 -13.63
CA THR A 199 0.50 23.26 -13.22
C THR A 199 -0.81 23.21 -13.99
N SER A 200 -0.96 22.28 -14.95
CA SER A 200 -2.20 22.13 -15.73
C SER A 200 -3.41 21.82 -14.84
N ASP A 201 -4.61 22.11 -15.34
CA ASP A 201 -5.87 21.87 -14.62
C ASP A 201 -6.05 20.44 -14.12
N ALA A 202 -5.44 19.47 -14.81
CA ALA A 202 -5.53 18.08 -14.43
C ALA A 202 -4.62 17.71 -13.25
N VAL A 203 -3.55 18.46 -12.97
CA VAL A 203 -2.53 18.12 -11.96
C VAL A 203 -2.49 19.14 -10.82
N ARG A 204 -2.48 20.43 -11.16
CA ARG A 204 -2.51 21.57 -10.21
C ARG A 204 -1.44 21.53 -9.11
N LEU A 205 -0.25 20.99 -9.40
CA LEU A 205 0.90 21.22 -8.54
C LEU A 205 1.31 22.71 -8.59
N PRO A 206 1.84 23.31 -7.50
CA PRO A 206 2.18 24.73 -7.46
C PRO A 206 3.23 25.13 -8.50
N ALA A 207 3.14 26.33 -9.07
CA ALA A 207 4.18 26.86 -9.95
C ALA A 207 5.43 27.25 -9.15
N ALA A 208 6.61 27.29 -9.78
CA ALA A 208 7.85 27.62 -9.07
C ALA A 208 7.81 29.00 -8.39
N ALA A 209 7.04 29.94 -8.93
CA ALA A 209 6.84 31.27 -8.35
C ALA A 209 6.05 31.25 -7.03
N ASP A 210 5.17 30.27 -6.82
CA ASP A 210 4.35 30.14 -5.62
C ASP A 210 5.09 29.42 -4.48
N ILE A 211 6.10 28.63 -4.84
CA ILE A 211 6.95 27.86 -3.92
C ILE A 211 8.43 28.26 -4.04
N PRO A 212 8.80 29.55 -3.85
CA PRO A 212 10.13 30.04 -4.16
C PRO A 212 11.25 29.41 -3.32
N ASN A 213 10.93 28.73 -2.21
CA ASN A 213 11.89 28.07 -1.33
C ASN A 213 11.92 26.55 -1.49
N LEU A 214 11.25 26.00 -2.51
CA LEU A 214 11.32 24.58 -2.85
C LEU A 214 12.06 24.36 -4.17
N ASP A 215 12.89 23.33 -4.20
CA ASP A 215 13.50 22.80 -5.42
C ASP A 215 12.68 21.60 -5.90
N MET A 216 11.57 21.87 -6.60
CA MET A 216 10.62 20.85 -7.02
C MET A 216 10.91 20.32 -8.43
N GLU A 217 10.98 18.99 -8.58
CA GLU A 217 11.04 18.30 -9.87
C GLU A 217 9.94 17.24 -9.95
N VAL A 218 9.25 17.18 -11.10
CA VAL A 218 8.11 16.28 -11.32
C VAL A 218 8.42 15.33 -12.48
N GLN A 219 8.19 14.03 -12.29
CA GLN A 219 8.41 13.02 -13.31
C GLN A 219 7.15 12.19 -13.56
N ASN A 220 6.84 11.94 -14.83
CA ASN A 220 5.82 11.01 -15.26
C ASN A 220 6.47 9.70 -15.74
N TYR A 221 6.23 8.61 -15.01
CA TYR A 221 6.76 7.28 -15.30
C TYR A 221 5.64 6.32 -15.71
N HIS A 222 5.75 5.75 -16.92
CA HIS A 222 4.84 4.70 -17.40
C HIS A 222 5.60 3.67 -18.22
N ARG A 223 5.16 2.40 -18.20
CA ARG A 223 5.82 1.29 -18.92
C ARG A 223 4.88 0.62 -19.94
N PRO A 224 4.71 1.19 -21.15
CA PRO A 224 3.88 0.58 -22.18
C PRO A 224 4.26 -0.88 -22.51
N ALA A 225 3.34 -1.76 -22.90
CA ALA A 225 1.92 -1.50 -23.18
C ALA A 225 0.99 -1.80 -21.99
N LEU A 226 1.28 -2.85 -21.20
CA LEU A 226 0.46 -3.24 -20.04
C LEU A 226 1.06 -2.82 -18.69
N GLY A 227 2.33 -2.43 -18.68
CA GLY A 227 3.03 -2.04 -17.46
C GLY A 227 2.66 -0.63 -17.03
N THR A 228 2.64 -0.41 -15.73
CA THR A 228 2.32 0.89 -15.13
C THR A 228 3.17 1.08 -13.88
N PHE A 229 3.52 2.33 -13.57
CA PHE A 229 4.11 2.67 -12.29
C PHE A 229 2.99 2.68 -11.23
N HIS A 230 2.69 1.53 -10.62
CA HIS A 230 1.59 1.39 -9.67
C HIS A 230 2.01 1.65 -8.21
N SER A 231 3.19 2.21 -7.99
CA SER A 231 3.76 2.40 -6.65
C SER A 231 3.28 3.67 -5.98
N LYS A 232 3.05 3.59 -4.67
CA LYS A 232 2.52 4.63 -3.79
C LYS A 232 3.30 4.61 -2.48
N PHE A 233 4.18 5.58 -2.32
CA PHE A 233 4.97 5.74 -1.11
C PHE A 233 5.49 7.18 -1.03
N MET A 234 5.82 7.63 0.17
CA MET A 234 6.47 8.92 0.36
C MET A 234 7.62 8.78 1.35
N ILE A 235 8.72 9.48 1.08
CA ILE A 235 9.90 9.53 1.95
C ILE A 235 10.09 10.98 2.37
N VAL A 236 10.33 11.20 3.66
CA VAL A 236 10.61 12.52 4.23
C VAL A 236 11.94 12.48 4.95
N ASP A 237 12.85 13.35 4.53
CA ASP A 237 14.21 13.55 5.09
C ASP A 237 15.06 12.28 5.20
N ARG A 238 14.70 11.21 4.47
CA ARG A 238 15.26 9.85 4.64
C ARG A 238 15.19 9.34 6.10
N LYS A 239 14.21 9.81 6.86
CA LYS A 239 13.92 9.38 8.25
C LYS A 239 12.63 8.59 8.33
N ILE A 240 11.63 9.00 7.54
CA ILE A 240 10.29 8.44 7.52
C ILE A 240 10.01 7.94 6.10
N ALA A 241 9.48 6.73 6.00
CA ALA A 241 8.81 6.25 4.81
C ALA A 241 7.34 5.95 5.15
N ILE A 242 6.45 6.21 4.20
CA ILE A 242 5.07 5.70 4.26
C ILE A 242 4.79 4.89 3.00
N VAL A 243 4.02 3.81 3.13
CA VAL A 243 3.55 2.98 2.00
C VAL A 243 2.04 2.85 2.09
N GLN A 244 1.34 3.00 0.96
CA GLN A 244 -0.07 3.37 0.96
C GLN A 244 -0.83 2.71 -0.19
N SER A 245 -2.05 2.24 0.03
CA SER A 245 -2.84 1.64 -1.06
C SER A 245 -3.46 2.65 -2.04
N ASN A 246 -3.52 3.93 -1.66
CA ASN A 246 -4.30 4.96 -2.35
C ASN A 246 -3.54 5.70 -3.47
N ASN A 247 -4.30 6.14 -4.48
CA ASN A 247 -3.87 7.19 -5.41
C ASN A 247 -4.02 8.59 -4.78
N ILE A 248 -3.71 9.65 -5.53
CA ILE A 248 -4.01 11.03 -5.14
C ILE A 248 -5.17 11.55 -6.01
N GLN A 249 -6.38 11.29 -5.53
CA GLN A 249 -7.65 11.67 -6.16
C GLN A 249 -8.78 11.65 -5.11
N ASP A 250 -9.94 12.19 -5.44
CA ASP A 250 -11.15 11.94 -4.67
C ASP A 250 -11.77 10.60 -5.11
N ASN A 251 -12.06 9.70 -4.17
CA ASN A 251 -12.71 8.41 -4.42
C ASN A 251 -13.43 7.90 -3.16
N ASP A 252 -14.22 6.83 -3.33
CA ASP A 252 -15.03 6.20 -2.30
C ASP A 252 -14.34 5.02 -1.59
N ASN A 253 -13.02 4.94 -1.70
CA ASN A 253 -12.24 3.81 -1.19
C ASN A 253 -11.96 3.93 0.31
N LEU A 254 -12.14 2.82 1.04
CA LEU A 254 -11.40 2.57 2.26
C LEU A 254 -9.98 2.09 1.90
N GLU A 255 -8.99 2.81 2.37
CA GLU A 255 -7.57 2.67 2.03
C GLU A 255 -6.74 2.40 3.30
N MET A 256 -5.50 1.94 3.12
CA MET A 256 -4.56 1.67 4.20
C MET A 256 -3.21 2.36 3.93
N MET A 257 -2.61 2.94 4.97
CA MET A 257 -1.25 3.48 4.96
C MET A 257 -0.50 3.08 6.23
N THR A 258 0.78 2.74 6.07
CA THR A 258 1.69 2.43 7.16
C THR A 258 2.82 3.45 7.22
N HIS A 259 3.06 4.04 8.39
CA HIS A 259 4.22 4.88 8.70
C HIS A 259 5.36 4.01 9.21
N ILE A 260 6.55 4.17 8.62
CA ILE A 260 7.71 3.32 8.85
C ILE A 260 8.93 4.19 9.15
N GLU A 261 9.70 3.80 10.17
CA GLU A 261 10.96 4.44 10.53
C GLU A 261 12.06 3.40 10.78
N GLY A 262 13.32 3.87 10.82
CA GLY A 262 14.50 3.04 11.06
C GLY A 262 15.25 2.63 9.80
N PRO A 263 16.21 1.70 9.90
CA PRO A 263 17.11 1.33 8.80
C PRO A 263 16.42 0.95 7.48
N ILE A 264 15.23 0.36 7.53
CA ILE A 264 14.45 0.00 6.34
C ILE A 264 14.12 1.19 5.42
N VAL A 265 14.14 2.44 5.93
CA VAL A 265 13.91 3.63 5.11
C VAL A 265 15.01 3.80 4.05
N ASP A 266 16.22 3.29 4.28
CA ASP A 266 17.28 3.23 3.26
C ASP A 266 16.88 2.38 2.05
N SER A 267 16.08 1.32 2.26
CA SER A 267 15.54 0.50 1.19
C SER A 267 14.53 1.25 0.34
N PHE A 268 13.62 2.02 0.97
CA PHE A 268 12.68 2.89 0.25
C PHE A 268 13.41 3.97 -0.54
N TYR A 269 14.47 4.53 0.03
CA TYR A 269 15.29 5.54 -0.62
C TYR A 269 15.98 4.99 -1.88
N ASP A 270 16.47 3.75 -1.82
CA ASP A 270 17.02 3.03 -2.97
C ASP A 270 15.97 2.76 -4.05
N VAL A 271 14.76 2.33 -3.64
CA VAL A 271 13.60 2.18 -4.55
C VAL A 271 13.26 3.49 -5.25
N ALA A 272 13.26 4.62 -4.53
CA ALA A 272 12.97 5.94 -5.08
C ALA A 272 13.98 6.32 -6.17
N LEU A 273 15.28 6.11 -5.91
CA LEU A 273 16.34 6.38 -6.87
C LEU A 273 16.26 5.46 -8.10
N ILE A 274 16.06 4.15 -7.90
CA ILE A 274 15.92 3.17 -8.99
C ILE A 274 14.69 3.51 -9.85
N SER A 275 13.57 3.86 -9.23
CA SER A 275 12.34 4.25 -9.93
C SER A 275 12.50 5.57 -10.70
N TRP A 276 13.30 6.50 -10.17
CA TRP A 276 13.54 7.79 -10.80
C TRP A 276 14.41 7.70 -12.05
N ASP A 277 15.38 6.76 -12.09
CA ASP A 277 16.26 6.39 -13.22
C ASP A 277 17.22 7.49 -13.74
N LYS A 278 16.72 8.72 -13.91
CA LYS A 278 17.39 9.91 -14.45
C LYS A 278 18.22 10.64 -13.38
N PRO A 279 19.15 11.53 -13.76
CA PRO A 279 19.79 12.41 -12.78
C PRO A 279 18.76 13.29 -12.07
N LEU A 280 18.84 13.41 -10.75
CA LEU A 280 17.98 14.28 -9.95
C LEU A 280 18.54 15.71 -9.96
N LYS A 281 17.69 16.73 -10.17
CA LYS A 281 18.12 18.13 -10.20
C LYS A 281 17.29 19.02 -9.25
N PRO A 282 17.86 19.51 -8.13
CA PRO A 282 19.13 19.06 -7.54
C PRO A 282 19.03 17.60 -7.07
N SER A 283 20.17 17.00 -6.72
CA SER A 283 20.21 15.73 -5.98
C SER A 283 19.53 15.88 -4.62
N LEU A 284 19.11 14.75 -4.05
CA LEU A 284 18.48 14.69 -2.74
C LEU A 284 19.51 15.03 -1.63
N PRO A 285 19.26 16.06 -0.80
CA PRO A 285 20.15 16.48 0.29
C PRO A 285 20.57 15.38 1.28
N CYS A 286 19.71 14.41 1.60
CA CYS A 286 20.00 13.34 2.56
C CYS A 286 20.72 12.13 1.93
N LEU A 287 21.27 12.28 0.72
CA LEU A 287 21.98 11.20 0.01
C LEU A 287 23.14 10.59 0.82
N ASN A 288 23.83 11.40 1.63
CA ASN A 288 24.94 10.97 2.50
C ASN A 288 24.53 10.74 3.97
N THR A 289 23.24 10.73 4.29
CA THR A 289 22.71 10.59 5.65
C THR A 289 21.76 9.41 5.72
N ALA A 290 22.31 8.21 5.92
CA ALA A 290 21.52 6.98 5.98
C ALA A 290 20.53 6.98 7.15
N ALA A 291 19.35 6.39 6.93
CA ALA A 291 18.30 6.26 7.95
C ALA A 291 18.79 5.43 9.15
N ALA A 292 19.67 4.45 8.90
CA ALA A 292 20.33 3.66 9.94
C ALA A 292 21.15 4.49 10.95
N HIS A 293 21.38 5.78 10.71
CA HIS A 293 22.07 6.70 11.61
C HIS A 293 21.12 7.67 12.34
N ALA A 294 19.80 7.54 12.14
CA ALA A 294 18.82 8.36 12.83
C ALA A 294 18.88 8.11 14.35
N ALA A 295 19.06 9.19 15.13
CA ALA A 295 19.23 9.10 16.58
C ALA A 295 17.91 9.10 17.37
N ARG A 296 16.78 9.43 16.71
CA ARG A 296 15.46 9.55 17.32
C ARG A 296 14.38 9.06 16.37
N THR A 297 13.35 8.49 16.98
CA THR A 297 12.15 7.97 16.32
C THR A 297 10.89 8.61 16.90
N THR A 298 9.74 8.41 16.26
CA THR A 298 8.44 8.79 16.85
C THR A 298 8.23 8.19 18.24
N PHE A 299 8.76 6.98 18.50
CA PHE A 299 8.66 6.34 19.82
C PHE A 299 9.43 7.07 20.92
N ASP A 300 10.35 7.98 20.59
CA ASP A 300 11.07 8.81 21.55
C ASP A 300 10.31 10.07 21.96
N GLU A 301 9.27 10.45 21.21
CA GLU A 301 8.47 11.64 21.47
C GLU A 301 7.60 11.48 22.73
N PRO A 302 7.71 12.39 23.73
CA PRO A 302 6.85 12.34 24.92
C PRO A 302 5.36 12.34 24.57
N THR A 303 4.96 13.19 23.61
CA THR A 303 3.56 13.28 23.17
C THR A 303 3.03 11.98 22.55
N PHE A 304 3.89 11.18 21.91
CA PHE A 304 3.49 9.89 21.37
C PHE A 304 3.36 8.84 22.48
N LYS A 305 4.31 8.80 23.42
CA LYS A 305 4.24 7.91 24.60
C LYS A 305 2.97 8.16 25.42
N ASP A 306 2.54 9.42 25.52
CA ASP A 306 1.34 9.82 26.26
C ASP A 306 0.03 9.25 25.67
N LEU A 307 0.05 8.70 24.45
CA LEU A 307 -1.09 8.01 23.83
C LEU A 307 -1.37 6.62 24.45
N PHE A 308 -0.47 6.11 25.29
CA PHE A 308 -0.57 4.77 25.88
C PHE A 308 -0.60 4.84 27.41
N GLU A 309 -1.31 3.90 28.03
CA GLU A 309 -1.25 3.66 29.48
C GLU A 309 0.08 2.99 29.87
N GLU A 310 0.36 2.88 31.17
CA GLU A 310 1.59 2.24 31.66
C GLU A 310 1.71 0.76 31.26
N ASP A 311 0.58 0.05 31.12
CA ASP A 311 0.54 -1.33 30.62
C ASP A 311 0.73 -1.42 29.09
N GLY A 312 0.79 -0.26 28.42
CA GLY A 312 0.94 -0.04 26.99
C GLY A 312 -0.32 -0.29 26.16
N SER A 313 -1.48 -0.45 26.80
CA SER A 313 -2.76 -0.32 26.10
C SER A 313 -2.94 1.11 25.60
N ARG A 314 -3.62 1.28 24.46
CA ARG A 314 -3.96 2.62 23.96
C ARG A 314 -4.90 3.26 24.97
N LYS A 315 -4.60 4.49 25.39
CA LYS A 315 -5.52 5.25 26.24
C LYS A 315 -6.86 5.31 25.54
N THR A 316 -7.93 4.95 26.24
CA THR A 316 -9.26 5.03 25.66
C THR A 316 -9.58 6.51 25.50
N ILE A 317 -9.34 7.05 24.31
CA ILE A 317 -9.82 8.39 23.96
C ILE A 317 -11.30 8.24 23.67
N ASN A 318 -12.08 8.06 24.72
CA ASN A 318 -13.53 7.99 24.63
C ASN A 318 -14.01 9.32 24.04
N THR A 319 -14.55 9.28 22.82
CA THR A 319 -15.28 10.40 22.22
C THR A 319 -16.40 10.86 23.15
N SER A 320 -17.00 9.94 23.90
CA SER A 320 -17.96 10.20 24.99
C SER A 320 -17.36 10.95 26.21
N GLY A 321 -16.06 10.79 26.49
CA GLY A 321 -15.35 11.54 27.54
C GLY A 321 -15.01 12.97 27.13
N LEU A 322 -14.73 13.18 25.83
CA LEU A 322 -14.56 14.52 25.25
C LEU A 322 -15.86 15.34 25.30
N VAL A 323 -17.02 14.69 25.15
CA VAL A 323 -18.37 15.30 25.24
C VAL A 323 -18.72 15.76 26.66
N ASN A 324 -18.21 15.10 27.71
CA ASN A 324 -18.55 15.41 29.11
C ASN A 324 -17.65 16.47 29.76
N GLY A 325 -16.55 16.88 29.12
CA GLY A 325 -15.54 17.76 29.73
C GLY A 325 -15.22 19.05 28.98
N HIS A 326 -15.58 19.17 27.70
CA HIS A 326 -15.14 20.28 26.85
C HIS A 326 -16.33 20.97 26.15
N SER A 327 -16.34 22.30 26.16
CA SER A 327 -17.35 23.09 25.43
C SER A 327 -17.11 23.03 23.91
N ASP A 328 -18.16 23.24 23.10
CA ASP A 328 -18.06 23.38 21.62
C ASP A 328 -16.98 24.37 21.14
N LYS A 329 -16.51 25.26 22.02
CA LYS A 329 -15.42 26.22 21.75
C LYS A 329 -14.03 25.59 21.64
N GLU A 330 -13.85 24.32 22.00
CA GLU A 330 -12.56 23.62 21.97
C GLU A 330 -12.43 22.62 20.81
N ARG A 331 -13.44 22.52 19.94
CA ARG A 331 -13.42 21.59 18.79
C ARG A 331 -12.34 22.02 17.80
N LEU A 332 -11.44 21.09 17.48
CA LEU A 332 -10.40 21.32 16.48
C LEU A 332 -11.01 21.23 15.08
N PRO A 333 -10.88 22.25 14.22
CA PRO A 333 -11.36 22.19 12.85
C PRO A 333 -10.67 21.08 12.05
N LEU A 334 -11.39 20.51 11.08
CA LEU A 334 -10.84 19.51 10.16
C LEU A 334 -9.68 20.11 9.35
N HIS A 335 -8.56 19.40 9.24
CA HIS A 335 -7.54 19.77 8.26
C HIS A 335 -8.11 19.55 6.85
N ALA A 336 -8.57 20.63 6.22
CA ALA A 336 -9.35 20.62 4.99
C ALA A 336 -8.58 21.25 3.82
N PRO A 337 -8.93 20.93 2.57
CA PRO A 337 -8.40 21.64 1.41
C PRO A 337 -8.77 23.13 1.48
N ALA A 338 -7.83 24.02 1.17
CA ALA A 338 -7.94 25.48 1.26
C ALA A 338 -8.19 26.07 2.67
N ASP A 339 -8.39 25.24 3.69
CA ASP A 339 -8.44 25.61 5.11
C ASP A 339 -7.58 24.64 5.95
N PRO A 340 -6.25 24.67 5.76
CA PRO A 340 -5.37 23.68 6.36
C PRO A 340 -5.07 23.97 7.84
N HIS A 341 -5.03 22.91 8.64
CA HIS A 341 -4.65 22.97 10.05
C HIS A 341 -3.57 21.94 10.33
N TYR A 342 -2.32 22.37 10.19
CA TYR A 342 -1.15 21.50 10.33
C TYR A 342 -0.86 21.16 11.79
N ASP A 343 -0.71 19.87 12.07
CA ASP A 343 -0.44 19.34 13.39
C ASP A 343 1.07 19.08 13.58
N PRO A 344 1.65 19.42 14.75
CA PRO A 344 3.10 19.32 14.96
C PRO A 344 3.59 17.89 15.21
N CYS A 345 2.72 16.98 15.63
CA CYS A 345 3.05 15.59 15.97
C CYS A 345 1.85 14.66 15.79
N ILE A 346 2.09 13.34 15.71
CA ILE A 346 1.06 12.32 15.48
C ILE A 346 -0.04 12.36 16.55
N ALA A 347 0.29 12.63 17.80
CA ALA A 347 -0.70 12.74 18.87
C ALA A 347 -1.72 13.88 18.62
N SER A 348 -1.27 14.99 18.04
CA SER A 348 -2.17 16.10 17.67
C SER A 348 -3.04 15.76 16.45
N GLU A 349 -2.49 15.01 15.49
CA GLU A 349 -3.24 14.48 14.34
C GLU A 349 -4.39 13.57 14.78
N ILE A 350 -4.10 12.62 15.69
CA ILE A 350 -5.08 11.71 16.28
C ILE A 350 -6.17 12.49 17.01
N LYS A 351 -5.78 13.45 17.87
CA LYS A 351 -6.72 14.30 18.59
C LYS A 351 -7.67 15.05 17.65
N ARG A 352 -7.16 15.61 16.56
CA ARG A 352 -7.98 16.31 15.55
C ARG A 352 -8.91 15.34 14.82
N SER A 353 -8.41 14.18 14.39
CA SER A 353 -9.23 13.17 13.70
C SER A 353 -10.40 12.70 14.58
N GLN A 354 -10.14 12.41 15.86
CA GLN A 354 -11.16 11.99 16.82
C GLN A 354 -12.21 13.07 17.10
N TRP A 355 -11.82 14.34 17.16
CA TRP A 355 -12.78 15.45 17.27
C TRP A 355 -13.75 15.54 16.10
N ASN A 356 -13.31 15.15 14.90
CA ASN A 356 -14.16 15.14 13.72
C ASN A 356 -15.12 13.94 13.68
N LEU A 357 -14.82 12.86 14.40
CA LEU A 357 -15.71 11.70 14.57
C LEU A 357 -16.60 11.79 15.83
N THR A 358 -16.40 12.81 16.66
CA THR A 358 -17.23 13.03 17.84
C THR A 358 -18.57 13.63 17.43
N PRO A 359 -19.72 13.06 17.84
CA PRO A 359 -21.04 13.57 17.48
C PRO A 359 -21.25 15.00 17.97
N SER A 360 -21.96 15.80 17.18
CA SER A 360 -22.33 17.17 17.53
C SER A 360 -23.80 17.46 17.27
N HIS A 361 -24.34 18.50 17.93
CA HIS A 361 -25.68 19.02 17.67
C HIS A 361 -26.82 17.97 17.73
N GLY A 362 -26.68 16.96 18.58
CA GLY A 362 -27.69 15.91 18.77
C GLY A 362 -27.70 14.81 17.70
N GLU A 363 -26.71 14.77 16.81
CA GLU A 363 -26.52 13.65 15.88
C GLU A 363 -26.01 12.41 16.61
N THR A 364 -26.22 11.24 16.01
CA THR A 364 -25.65 9.99 16.52
C THR A 364 -24.22 9.80 16.04
N LYS A 365 -23.48 8.86 16.62
CA LYS A 365 -22.10 8.59 16.22
C LYS A 365 -22.00 7.96 14.85
N MET A 366 -22.96 7.10 14.50
CA MET A 366 -23.04 6.58 13.14
C MET A 366 -23.27 7.70 12.11
N ASN A 367 -24.03 8.76 12.44
CA ASN A 367 -24.17 9.91 11.55
C ASN A 367 -22.83 10.62 11.31
N ALA A 368 -22.03 10.84 12.36
CA ALA A 368 -20.70 11.43 12.23
C ALA A 368 -19.76 10.55 11.37
N ILE A 369 -19.82 9.22 11.55
CA ILE A 369 -19.08 8.25 10.72
C ILE A 369 -19.54 8.33 9.25
N THR A 370 -20.85 8.34 8.98
CA THR A 370 -21.39 8.46 7.62
C THR A 370 -20.93 9.76 6.95
N GLN A 371 -20.96 10.89 7.66
CA GLN A 371 -20.47 12.17 7.14
C GLN A 371 -18.97 12.11 6.83
N HIS A 372 -18.18 11.50 7.72
CA HIS A 372 -16.75 11.30 7.50
C HIS A 372 -16.47 10.45 6.25
N LEU A 373 -17.18 9.34 6.07
CA LEU A 373 -17.06 8.47 4.89
C LEU A 373 -17.53 9.15 3.59
N ASN A 374 -18.47 10.09 3.68
CA ASN A 374 -18.94 10.87 2.54
C ASN A 374 -18.01 12.03 2.15
N CYS A 375 -17.12 12.46 3.06
CA CYS A 375 -16.33 13.68 2.91
C CYS A 375 -15.48 13.68 1.63
N GLY A 376 -14.85 12.56 1.28
CA GLY A 376 -13.95 12.48 0.13
C GLY A 376 -14.64 12.62 -1.22
N THR A 377 -15.86 12.09 -1.37
CA THR A 377 -16.60 12.09 -2.65
C THR A 377 -17.74 13.11 -2.69
N LYS A 378 -17.99 13.83 -1.59
CA LYS A 378 -19.06 14.84 -1.46
C LYS A 378 -20.45 14.27 -1.80
N ILE A 379 -20.63 12.97 -1.60
CA ILE A 379 -21.92 12.30 -1.74
C ILE A 379 -22.76 12.47 -0.47
N ASN A 380 -24.04 12.15 -0.56
CA ASN A 380 -24.95 12.17 0.59
C ASN A 380 -25.56 10.77 0.83
N GLN A 381 -24.71 9.74 0.82
CA GLN A 381 -25.10 8.37 1.13
C GLN A 381 -25.55 8.31 2.60
N GLN A 382 -26.69 7.67 2.85
CA GLN A 382 -27.18 7.44 4.21
C GLN A 382 -26.58 6.15 4.76
N GLY A 383 -26.19 6.18 6.03
CA GLY A 383 -25.84 4.99 6.79
C GLY A 383 -27.10 4.20 7.14
N ASN A 384 -27.02 2.87 7.11
CA ASN A 384 -28.08 1.98 7.59
C ASN A 384 -27.61 1.05 8.71
N ALA A 385 -26.34 1.09 9.09
CA ALA A 385 -25.80 0.31 10.20
C ALA A 385 -26.31 0.83 11.56
N PRO A 386 -26.54 -0.07 12.55
CA PRO A 386 -26.82 0.34 13.92
C PRO A 386 -25.59 0.99 14.57
N GLU A 387 -25.80 1.65 15.71
CA GLU A 387 -24.68 2.17 16.51
C GLU A 387 -23.71 1.05 16.90
N ALA A 388 -22.42 1.33 16.73
CA ALA A 388 -21.37 0.39 17.14
C ALA A 388 -21.19 0.44 18.66
N PRO A 389 -20.95 -0.72 19.32
CA PRO A 389 -20.55 -0.72 20.72
C PRO A 389 -19.18 -0.03 20.88
N CYS A 390 -18.83 0.41 22.09
CA CYS A 390 -17.66 1.26 22.34
C CYS A 390 -16.34 0.58 21.92
N GLU A 391 -16.22 -0.72 22.17
CA GLU A 391 -15.10 -1.57 21.75
C GLU A 391 -14.92 -1.63 20.23
N ASP A 392 -15.96 -1.29 19.45
CA ASP A 392 -15.99 -1.39 17.99
C ASP A 392 -16.10 -0.02 17.32
N GLU A 393 -15.85 1.05 18.06
CA GLU A 393 -15.73 2.39 17.52
C GLU A 393 -14.70 2.47 16.39
N MET A 394 -15.04 3.21 15.34
CA MET A 394 -14.12 3.52 14.24
C MET A 394 -12.95 4.35 14.76
N ILE A 395 -11.73 3.86 14.55
CA ILE A 395 -10.48 4.55 14.84
C ILE A 395 -9.66 4.57 13.55
N PRO A 396 -9.77 5.64 12.73
CA PRO A 396 -9.11 5.67 11.42
C PRO A 396 -7.59 5.74 11.52
N ILE A 397 -7.07 6.42 12.56
CA ILE A 397 -5.64 6.61 12.82
C ILE A 397 -5.23 5.76 14.02
N ILE A 398 -4.48 4.70 13.78
CA ILE A 398 -4.09 3.68 14.76
C ILE A 398 -2.63 3.89 15.17
N PRO A 399 -2.35 4.48 16.36
CA PRO A 399 -1.00 4.49 16.90
C PRO A 399 -0.64 3.10 17.42
N HIS A 400 0.51 2.58 17.02
CA HIS A 400 1.02 1.32 17.54
C HIS A 400 1.80 1.54 18.83
N ARG A 401 1.61 0.64 19.78
CA ARG A 401 2.37 0.64 21.03
C ARG A 401 3.87 0.68 20.73
N PRO A 402 4.69 1.51 21.41
CA PRO A 402 6.14 1.46 21.28
C PRO A 402 6.67 0.03 21.42
N HIS A 403 7.44 -0.40 20.42
CA HIS A 403 7.99 -1.74 20.31
C HIS A 403 9.42 -1.69 19.78
N SER A 404 10.20 -2.74 20.02
CA SER A 404 11.54 -2.86 19.43
C SER A 404 11.46 -2.97 17.90
N PRO A 405 12.51 -2.56 17.17
CA PRO A 405 12.60 -2.84 15.75
C PRO A 405 12.44 -4.33 15.46
N PHE A 406 11.77 -4.66 14.36
CA PHE A 406 11.56 -6.02 13.89
C PHE A 406 11.98 -6.19 12.43
N PRO A 407 12.12 -7.43 11.93
CA PRO A 407 12.50 -7.70 10.54
C PRO A 407 11.46 -7.19 9.54
N ILE A 408 11.94 -6.45 8.52
CA ILE A 408 11.13 -5.94 7.41
C ILE A 408 11.87 -6.20 6.10
N ALA A 409 11.15 -6.68 5.08
CA ALA A 409 11.68 -6.85 3.74
C ALA A 409 10.82 -6.10 2.69
N LEU A 410 11.46 -5.50 1.69
CA LEU A 410 10.77 -4.95 0.52
C LEU A 410 10.52 -6.04 -0.52
N VAL A 411 9.30 -6.55 -0.55
CA VAL A 411 8.85 -7.60 -1.47
C VAL A 411 8.08 -6.99 -2.63
N ASN A 412 8.86 -6.26 -3.43
CA ASN A 412 8.40 -5.42 -4.52
C ASN A 412 8.39 -6.19 -5.86
N ARG A 413 7.93 -5.52 -6.91
CA ARG A 413 8.16 -5.97 -8.29
C ARG A 413 8.36 -4.83 -9.27
N ARG A 414 9.15 -5.08 -10.31
CA ARG A 414 9.33 -4.22 -11.49
C ARG A 414 8.08 -4.19 -12.39
N PRO A 415 7.90 -3.12 -13.18
CA PRO A 415 6.86 -3.12 -14.20
C PRO A 415 7.24 -4.00 -15.40
N TRP A 416 6.23 -4.57 -16.04
CA TRP A 416 6.36 -5.42 -17.21
C TRP A 416 5.34 -5.07 -18.29
N GLY A 417 5.85 -4.47 -19.36
CA GLY A 417 5.03 -3.94 -20.45
C GLY A 417 4.58 -4.94 -21.50
N ALA A 418 5.20 -6.12 -21.59
CA ALA A 418 4.88 -7.07 -22.64
C ALA A 418 3.50 -7.71 -22.39
N PRO A 419 2.69 -7.94 -23.44
CA PRO A 419 1.34 -8.50 -23.31
C PRO A 419 1.36 -10.02 -23.10
N ASN A 420 2.04 -10.46 -22.05
CA ASN A 420 2.16 -11.86 -21.64
C ASN A 420 2.36 -11.97 -20.13
N HIS A 421 2.19 -13.18 -19.60
CA HIS A 421 2.28 -13.45 -18.17
C HIS A 421 3.64 -14.05 -17.74
N GLN A 422 4.72 -13.69 -18.45
CA GLN A 422 6.05 -14.29 -18.21
C GLN A 422 6.78 -13.70 -17.00
N CYS A 423 6.53 -12.43 -16.65
CA CYS A 423 7.14 -11.75 -15.49
C CYS A 423 6.39 -12.07 -14.18
N VAL A 424 6.24 -13.35 -13.87
CA VAL A 424 5.48 -13.83 -12.70
C VAL A 424 6.37 -14.21 -11.52
N ASN A 425 7.61 -14.61 -11.78
CA ASN A 425 8.58 -14.99 -10.75
C ASN A 425 9.38 -13.74 -10.34
N VAL A 426 8.88 -13.05 -9.31
CA VAL A 426 9.42 -11.80 -8.76
C VAL A 426 9.25 -11.81 -7.23
N PRO A 427 10.00 -10.98 -6.47
CA PRO A 427 10.01 -11.04 -5.01
C PRO A 427 8.63 -10.93 -4.38
N GLN A 428 7.78 -10.01 -4.87
CA GLN A 428 6.40 -9.87 -4.44
C GLN A 428 5.61 -11.18 -4.49
N ASN A 429 5.54 -11.79 -5.68
CA ASN A 429 4.69 -12.95 -5.90
C ASN A 429 5.20 -14.16 -5.13
N GLU A 430 6.53 -14.35 -5.06
CA GLU A 430 7.11 -15.45 -4.29
C GLU A 430 6.95 -15.25 -2.77
N ALA A 431 6.96 -14.01 -2.26
CA ALA A 431 6.65 -13.76 -0.86
C ALA A 431 5.21 -14.19 -0.51
N TRP A 432 4.22 -13.78 -1.30
CA TRP A 432 2.82 -14.21 -1.11
C TRP A 432 2.64 -15.73 -1.22
N LEU A 433 3.19 -16.34 -2.28
CA LEU A 433 3.08 -17.79 -2.50
C LEU A 433 3.84 -18.59 -1.43
N SER A 434 4.97 -18.09 -0.93
CA SER A 434 5.74 -18.73 0.14
C SER A 434 5.01 -18.63 1.47
N ALA A 435 4.42 -17.49 1.78
CA ALA A 435 3.62 -17.30 2.99
C ALA A 435 2.44 -18.29 3.03
N ILE A 436 1.65 -18.39 1.96
CA ILE A 436 0.51 -19.33 1.86
C ILE A 436 0.97 -20.80 1.91
N ARG A 437 2.07 -21.11 1.24
CA ARG A 437 2.64 -22.47 1.22
C ARG A 437 3.10 -22.92 2.60
N ASN A 438 3.66 -22.01 3.39
CA ASN A 438 4.22 -22.30 4.72
C ASN A 438 3.28 -22.00 5.88
N ALA A 439 2.10 -21.43 5.62
CA ALA A 439 1.08 -21.18 6.64
C ALA A 439 0.74 -22.45 7.42
N ALA A 440 0.70 -22.31 8.75
CA ALA A 440 0.47 -23.39 9.71
C ALA A 440 -0.94 -23.35 10.34
N SER A 441 -1.61 -22.19 10.32
CA SER A 441 -2.91 -21.99 10.96
C SER A 441 -3.89 -21.21 10.09
N ASN A 442 -3.53 -20.00 9.67
CA ASN A 442 -4.47 -19.10 9.00
C ASN A 442 -3.80 -18.15 8.01
N VAL A 443 -4.57 -17.77 6.99
CA VAL A 443 -4.25 -16.74 6.01
C VAL A 443 -5.43 -15.78 5.94
N PHE A 444 -5.19 -14.50 6.25
CA PHE A 444 -6.11 -13.39 6.02
C PHE A 444 -5.65 -12.57 4.81
N ILE A 445 -6.57 -12.17 3.94
CA ILE A 445 -6.29 -11.28 2.80
C ILE A 445 -7.38 -10.20 2.72
N GLN A 446 -7.00 -8.95 2.53
CA GLN A 446 -7.90 -7.93 2.02
C GLN A 446 -7.30 -7.30 0.77
N THR A 447 -8.08 -7.25 -0.30
CA THR A 447 -7.68 -6.77 -1.64
C THR A 447 -8.92 -6.30 -2.38
N PRO A 448 -8.88 -5.26 -3.23
CA PRO A 448 -10.05 -4.91 -4.04
C PRO A 448 -10.49 -6.07 -4.93
N ASP A 449 -9.50 -6.68 -5.63
CA ASP A 449 -9.67 -7.75 -6.59
C ASP A 449 -8.77 -8.94 -6.24
N LEU A 450 -9.31 -10.16 -6.38
CA LEU A 450 -8.61 -11.42 -6.14
C LEU A 450 -8.90 -12.39 -7.29
N ASN A 451 -8.02 -12.40 -8.30
CA ASN A 451 -8.18 -13.27 -9.46
C ASN A 451 -6.86 -13.75 -10.10
N ALA A 452 -5.72 -13.47 -9.45
CA ALA A 452 -4.43 -13.88 -9.98
C ALA A 452 -4.34 -15.41 -10.13
N ALA A 453 -4.06 -15.87 -11.36
CA ALA A 453 -4.01 -17.29 -11.68
C ALA A 453 -3.06 -18.13 -10.80
N PRO A 454 -1.88 -17.64 -10.35
CA PRO A 454 -1.00 -18.42 -9.49
C PRO A 454 -1.48 -18.49 -8.03
N LEU A 455 -2.28 -17.51 -7.60
CA LEU A 455 -2.78 -17.42 -6.23
C LEU A 455 -3.86 -18.48 -5.94
N ILE A 456 -4.81 -18.66 -6.85
CA ILE A 456 -5.99 -19.51 -6.61
C ILE A 456 -5.60 -20.97 -6.27
N PRO A 457 -4.67 -21.62 -7.00
CA PRO A 457 -4.21 -22.96 -6.63
C PRO A 457 -3.46 -22.99 -5.29
N ALA A 458 -2.75 -21.91 -4.92
CA ALA A 458 -2.05 -21.84 -3.64
C ALA A 458 -3.04 -21.76 -2.46
N LEU A 459 -4.11 -20.97 -2.59
CA LEU A 459 -5.18 -20.91 -1.59
C LEU A 459 -5.90 -22.26 -1.46
N LYS A 460 -6.24 -22.91 -2.59
CA LYS A 460 -6.82 -24.26 -2.59
C LYS A 460 -5.92 -25.26 -1.85
N ALA A 461 -4.63 -25.27 -2.16
CA ALA A 461 -3.68 -26.16 -1.50
C ALA A 461 -3.50 -25.88 0.01
N ALA A 462 -3.66 -24.62 0.46
CA ALA A 462 -3.68 -24.29 1.88
C ALA A 462 -4.95 -24.83 2.57
N LEU A 463 -6.12 -24.64 1.95
CA LEU A 463 -7.40 -25.14 2.46
C LEU A 463 -7.42 -26.67 2.57
N GLU A 464 -6.92 -27.38 1.56
CA GLU A 464 -6.80 -28.85 1.55
C GLU A 464 -5.81 -29.37 2.59
N ARG A 465 -4.83 -28.55 2.98
CA ARG A 465 -3.84 -28.87 4.03
C ARG A 465 -4.38 -28.61 5.45
N GLY A 466 -5.59 -28.07 5.59
CA GLY A 466 -6.20 -27.78 6.89
C GLY A 466 -6.07 -26.32 7.35
N ILE A 467 -5.58 -25.41 6.50
CA ILE A 467 -5.39 -23.99 6.85
C ILE A 467 -6.70 -23.22 6.65
N THR A 468 -7.04 -22.34 7.60
CA THR A 468 -8.18 -21.42 7.44
C THR A 468 -7.79 -20.25 6.54
N VAL A 469 -8.56 -20.00 5.48
CA VAL A 469 -8.38 -18.84 4.60
C VAL A 469 -9.57 -17.93 4.75
N THR A 470 -9.33 -16.67 5.10
CA THR A 470 -10.34 -15.61 5.10
C THR A 470 -9.90 -14.53 4.14
N TYR A 471 -10.77 -14.12 3.22
CA TYR A 471 -10.47 -12.96 2.38
C TYR A 471 -11.63 -12.01 2.20
N PHE A 472 -11.32 -10.72 2.18
CA PHE A 472 -12.23 -9.60 1.99
C PHE A 472 -11.97 -8.96 0.62
N VAL A 473 -12.98 -8.91 -0.24
CA VAL A 473 -12.92 -8.35 -1.60
C VAL A 473 -13.98 -7.28 -1.83
N CYS A 474 -13.79 -6.42 -2.82
CA CYS A 474 -14.78 -5.39 -3.16
C CYS A 474 -15.76 -5.93 -4.21
N LEU A 475 -17.06 -5.78 -3.97
CA LEU A 475 -18.07 -6.18 -4.94
C LEU A 475 -18.03 -5.24 -6.16
N GLY A 476 -17.88 -5.81 -7.36
CA GLY A 476 -17.95 -5.06 -8.62
C GLY A 476 -16.71 -4.24 -8.98
N TYR A 477 -15.64 -4.31 -8.18
CA TYR A 477 -14.45 -3.48 -8.42
C TYR A 477 -13.75 -3.94 -9.69
N ASN A 478 -13.48 -3.00 -10.61
CA ASN A 478 -12.87 -3.26 -11.91
C ASN A 478 -13.49 -4.36 -12.77
N ASP A 479 -14.71 -4.82 -12.51
CA ASP A 479 -15.32 -6.00 -13.16
C ASP A 479 -15.21 -5.98 -14.70
N SER A 480 -15.42 -4.81 -15.31
CA SER A 480 -15.26 -4.66 -16.76
C SER A 480 -13.83 -5.01 -17.24
N GLY A 481 -12.80 -4.62 -16.49
CA GLY A 481 -11.42 -5.01 -16.75
C GLY A 481 -11.17 -6.48 -16.53
N GLU A 482 -11.68 -7.03 -15.44
CA GLU A 482 -11.43 -8.42 -15.06
C GLU A 482 -12.12 -9.44 -15.99
N LEU A 483 -13.13 -8.99 -16.75
CA LEU A 483 -13.79 -9.77 -17.80
C LEU A 483 -13.03 -9.79 -19.13
N LEU A 484 -11.96 -9.01 -19.28
CA LEU A 484 -11.12 -9.07 -20.48
C LEU A 484 -10.38 -10.42 -20.56
N PRO A 485 -10.07 -10.92 -21.78
CA PRO A 485 -9.28 -12.12 -21.94
C PRO A 485 -7.99 -12.09 -21.12
N PHE A 486 -7.69 -13.21 -20.45
CA PHE A 486 -6.53 -13.41 -19.59
C PHE A 486 -6.53 -12.64 -18.26
N GLN A 487 -7.58 -11.89 -17.88
CA GLN A 487 -7.61 -11.16 -16.59
C GLN A 487 -8.14 -11.97 -15.38
N GLY A 488 -8.50 -13.25 -15.56
CA GLY A 488 -8.86 -14.14 -14.45
C GLY A 488 -10.35 -14.16 -14.08
N GLY A 489 -11.08 -13.06 -14.33
CA GLY A 489 -12.51 -12.92 -14.04
C GLY A 489 -12.80 -12.11 -12.76
N THR A 490 -14.07 -11.83 -12.52
CA THR A 490 -14.52 -11.03 -11.36
C THR A 490 -14.36 -11.79 -10.05
N ASN A 491 -14.43 -11.06 -8.92
CA ASN A 491 -14.36 -11.63 -7.57
C ASN A 491 -15.42 -12.73 -7.37
N GLU A 492 -16.65 -12.51 -7.83
CA GLU A 492 -17.77 -13.47 -7.73
C GLU A 492 -17.49 -14.78 -8.50
N MET A 493 -16.95 -14.65 -9.72
CA MET A 493 -16.57 -15.80 -10.54
C MET A 493 -15.46 -16.62 -9.89
N VAL A 494 -14.46 -15.96 -9.31
CA VAL A 494 -13.32 -16.63 -8.66
C VAL A 494 -13.76 -17.29 -7.36
N ALA A 495 -14.53 -16.60 -6.53
CA ALA A 495 -15.08 -17.16 -5.29
C ALA A 495 -15.89 -18.42 -5.57
N ASN A 496 -16.80 -18.38 -6.55
CA ASN A 496 -17.60 -19.53 -6.93
C ASN A 496 -16.76 -20.70 -7.44
N LYS A 497 -15.81 -20.45 -8.35
CA LYS A 497 -14.91 -21.50 -8.86
C LYS A 497 -14.07 -22.14 -7.76
N LEU A 498 -13.55 -21.34 -6.82
CA LEU A 498 -12.77 -21.86 -5.71
C LEU A 498 -13.65 -22.74 -4.80
N CYS A 499 -14.84 -22.25 -4.42
CA CYS A 499 -15.82 -23.03 -3.65
C CYS A 499 -16.19 -24.36 -4.33
N ASP A 500 -16.43 -24.35 -5.64
CA ASP A 500 -16.80 -25.56 -6.39
C ASP A 500 -15.64 -26.56 -6.54
N SER A 501 -14.40 -26.09 -6.42
CA SER A 501 -13.20 -26.93 -6.53
C SER A 501 -12.81 -27.65 -5.23
N LEU A 502 -13.45 -27.32 -4.11
CA LEU A 502 -13.11 -27.82 -2.78
C LEU A 502 -14.06 -28.92 -2.32
N ASP A 503 -13.53 -29.89 -1.57
CA ASP A 503 -14.36 -30.80 -0.79
C ASP A 503 -15.07 -30.07 0.37
N LEU A 504 -16.02 -30.75 1.01
CA LEU A 504 -16.86 -30.15 2.06
C LEU A 504 -16.03 -29.67 3.26
N GLU A 505 -15.00 -30.44 3.65
CA GLU A 505 -14.16 -30.12 4.81
C GLU A 505 -13.27 -28.89 4.54
N SER A 506 -12.64 -28.84 3.37
CA SER A 506 -11.82 -27.70 2.96
C SER A 506 -12.65 -26.45 2.72
N LYS A 507 -13.87 -26.60 2.20
CA LYS A 507 -14.81 -25.49 2.04
C LYS A 507 -15.20 -24.83 3.37
N GLN A 508 -15.35 -25.59 4.45
CA GLN A 508 -15.65 -25.04 5.79
C GLN A 508 -14.52 -24.13 6.34
N ARG A 509 -13.31 -24.28 5.81
CA ARG A 509 -12.14 -23.45 6.18
C ARG A 509 -11.99 -22.20 5.33
N LEU A 510 -12.81 -22.04 4.28
CA LEU A 510 -12.82 -20.86 3.41
C LEU A 510 -13.90 -19.88 3.87
N ASN A 511 -13.49 -18.66 4.20
CA ASN A 511 -14.38 -17.55 4.54
C ASN A 511 -14.22 -16.43 3.51
N VAL A 512 -15.16 -16.38 2.56
CA VAL A 512 -15.25 -15.32 1.55
C VAL A 512 -16.12 -14.20 2.11
N HIS A 513 -15.64 -12.96 2.09
CA HIS A 513 -16.44 -11.80 2.43
C HIS A 513 -16.33 -10.70 1.38
N TYR A 514 -17.44 -10.01 1.15
CA TYR A 514 -17.52 -8.80 0.35
C TYR A 514 -17.55 -7.58 1.28
N TYR A 515 -16.80 -6.55 0.90
CA TYR A 515 -16.63 -5.36 1.71
C TYR A 515 -17.95 -4.69 2.10
N VAL A 516 -18.10 -4.42 3.39
CA VAL A 516 -19.20 -3.63 3.94
C VAL A 516 -18.61 -2.49 4.76
N ALA A 517 -18.86 -1.27 4.32
CA ALA A 517 -18.39 -0.07 5.04
C ALA A 517 -18.95 0.01 6.46
N LYS A 518 -18.29 0.79 7.33
CA LYS A 518 -18.65 0.91 8.74
C LYS A 518 -20.08 1.41 8.98
N ASP A 519 -20.63 2.16 8.03
CA ASP A 519 -21.98 2.71 8.09
C ASP A 519 -23.04 1.89 7.33
N GLN A 520 -22.67 0.73 6.79
CA GLN A 520 -23.55 -0.13 5.99
C GLN A 520 -23.75 -1.51 6.63
N MET A 521 -24.84 -2.17 6.23
CA MET A 521 -25.19 -3.56 6.58
C MET A 521 -25.15 -4.53 5.39
N GLU A 522 -24.75 -4.05 4.22
CA GLU A 522 -24.66 -4.84 2.99
C GLU A 522 -23.55 -4.29 2.08
N PRO A 523 -22.95 -5.11 1.22
CA PRO A 523 -21.96 -4.65 0.26
C PRO A 523 -22.63 -3.76 -0.80
N ILE A 524 -21.94 -2.68 -1.17
CA ILE A 524 -22.37 -1.78 -2.23
C ILE A 524 -21.48 -2.03 -3.44
N HIS A 525 -22.10 -2.24 -4.60
CA HIS A 525 -21.36 -2.47 -5.84
C HIS A 525 -20.54 -1.22 -6.23
N ALA A 526 -19.28 -1.41 -6.61
CA ALA A 526 -18.32 -0.33 -6.86
C ALA A 526 -18.75 0.66 -7.97
N ASP A 527 -19.55 0.22 -8.95
CA ASP A 527 -20.11 1.10 -9.99
C ASP A 527 -21.01 2.22 -9.42
N PHE A 528 -21.52 2.08 -8.20
CA PHE A 528 -22.28 3.15 -7.55
C PHE A 528 -21.41 4.26 -6.97
N LYS A 529 -20.08 4.06 -6.85
CA LYS A 529 -19.11 5.04 -6.34
C LYS A 529 -19.49 5.62 -4.97
N GLN A 530 -19.98 4.75 -4.09
CA GLN A 530 -20.48 5.12 -2.76
C GLN A 530 -19.58 4.60 -1.64
N ARG A 531 -19.24 3.31 -1.68
CA ARG A 531 -18.39 2.63 -0.70
C ARG A 531 -17.64 1.51 -1.41
N SER A 532 -16.32 1.66 -1.52
CA SER A 532 -15.44 0.65 -2.08
C SER A 532 -14.33 0.32 -1.07
N CYS A 533 -13.67 -0.84 -1.20
CA CYS A 533 -12.42 -1.09 -0.48
C CYS A 533 -11.27 -1.20 -1.45
N HIS A 534 -10.11 -0.74 -1.01
CA HIS A 534 -8.91 -0.74 -1.82
C HIS A 534 -7.64 -0.98 -0.99
N VAL A 535 -7.79 -1.53 0.22
CA VAL A 535 -6.71 -2.07 1.05
C VAL A 535 -6.01 -3.22 0.33
N LYS A 536 -4.67 -3.33 0.43
CA LYS A 536 -3.90 -4.51 0.00
C LYS A 536 -3.08 -5.03 1.17
N LEU A 537 -3.56 -6.11 1.78
CA LEU A 537 -3.02 -6.68 3.00
C LEU A 537 -3.12 -8.21 2.96
N MET A 538 -2.06 -8.90 3.37
CA MET A 538 -2.05 -10.32 3.69
C MET A 538 -1.46 -10.50 5.09
N ILE A 539 -2.08 -11.32 5.94
CA ILE A 539 -1.54 -11.70 7.24
C ILE A 539 -1.56 -13.22 7.34
N VAL A 540 -0.44 -13.82 7.70
CA VAL A 540 -0.28 -15.27 7.83
C VAL A 540 0.15 -15.60 9.26
N ASP A 541 -0.55 -16.57 9.85
CA ASP A 541 -0.32 -17.09 11.20
C ASP A 541 -0.33 -16.01 12.30
N GLY A 542 -0.96 -14.86 12.03
CA GLY A 542 -1.11 -13.75 12.95
C GLY A 542 0.18 -12.95 13.23
N HIS A 543 1.29 -13.21 12.53
CA HIS A 543 2.54 -12.49 12.78
C HIS A 543 3.34 -12.11 11.52
N LEU A 544 3.16 -12.82 10.41
CA LEU A 544 3.74 -12.42 9.13
C LEU A 544 2.75 -11.54 8.37
N GLY A 545 3.07 -10.26 8.21
CA GLY A 545 2.23 -9.31 7.48
C GLY A 545 2.86 -8.91 6.14
N ILE A 546 2.07 -8.79 5.08
CA ILE A 546 2.49 -8.19 3.80
C ILE A 546 1.50 -7.09 3.43
N GLN A 547 1.96 -5.85 3.38
CA GLN A 547 1.14 -4.67 3.09
C GLN A 547 1.82 -3.79 2.06
N GLY A 548 1.03 -3.21 1.15
CA GLY A 548 1.56 -2.29 0.15
C GLY A 548 0.52 -1.90 -0.89
N ASN A 549 0.94 -1.97 -2.15
CA ASN A 549 0.25 -1.37 -3.28
C ASN A 549 -0.32 -2.42 -4.25
N GLY A 550 0.24 -3.62 -4.25
CA GLY A 550 -0.11 -4.69 -5.19
C GLY A 550 -1.42 -5.39 -4.83
N ASN A 551 -2.39 -5.38 -5.74
CA ASN A 551 -3.61 -6.17 -5.60
C ASN A 551 -3.31 -7.67 -5.79
N GLN A 552 -4.28 -8.50 -5.44
CA GLN A 552 -4.26 -9.94 -5.76
C GLN A 552 -4.88 -10.26 -7.14
N ASP A 553 -4.74 -9.32 -8.08
CA ASP A 553 -5.27 -9.40 -9.44
C ASP A 553 -4.20 -9.69 -10.51
N THR A 554 -4.65 -10.00 -11.72
CA THR A 554 -3.77 -10.26 -12.87
C THR A 554 -2.82 -9.10 -13.14
N GLN A 555 -3.31 -7.87 -13.14
CA GLN A 555 -2.50 -6.69 -13.46
C GLN A 555 -1.31 -6.52 -12.48
N SER A 556 -1.57 -6.63 -11.18
CA SER A 556 -0.58 -6.48 -10.10
C SER A 556 0.37 -7.67 -10.00
N TRP A 557 -0.02 -8.85 -10.47
CA TRP A 557 0.85 -10.03 -10.49
C TRP A 557 1.76 -10.11 -11.72
N TYR A 558 1.33 -9.55 -12.87
CA TYR A 558 2.06 -9.71 -14.14
C TYR A 558 2.61 -8.44 -14.76
N HIS A 559 2.05 -7.26 -14.49
CA HIS A 559 2.39 -6.05 -15.25
C HIS A 559 2.79 -4.80 -14.44
N SER A 560 2.11 -4.47 -13.35
CA SER A 560 2.39 -3.26 -12.56
C SER A 560 3.71 -3.26 -11.79
N MET A 561 4.30 -2.08 -11.59
CA MET A 561 5.35 -1.88 -10.58
C MET A 561 4.72 -1.66 -9.22
N GLU A 562 5.13 -2.44 -8.22
CA GLU A 562 4.57 -2.39 -6.88
C GLU A 562 5.65 -2.28 -5.82
N VAL A 563 5.29 -1.64 -4.71
CA VAL A 563 6.10 -1.57 -3.49
C VAL A 563 5.29 -2.15 -2.35
N ASN A 564 5.84 -3.13 -1.64
CA ASN A 564 5.22 -3.78 -0.49
C ASN A 564 6.26 -4.07 0.59
N ILE A 565 5.84 -3.93 1.84
CA ILE A 565 6.58 -4.41 3.00
C ILE A 565 6.09 -5.80 3.38
N MET A 566 7.03 -6.69 3.70
CA MET A 566 6.78 -7.90 4.48
C MET A 566 7.37 -7.69 5.87
N ILE A 567 6.59 -7.92 6.92
CA ILE A 567 6.98 -7.72 8.31
C ILE A 567 6.88 -9.02 9.11
N ASP A 568 7.69 -9.12 10.15
CA ASP A 568 7.58 -10.16 11.17
C ASP A 568 7.25 -9.54 12.53
N SER A 569 5.97 -9.32 12.79
CA SER A 569 5.51 -8.67 14.02
C SER A 569 4.09 -9.09 14.35
N LYS A 570 3.96 -9.89 15.40
CA LYS A 570 2.66 -10.26 15.97
C LYS A 570 1.86 -9.04 16.41
N VAL A 571 2.50 -8.10 17.12
CA VAL A 571 1.85 -6.91 17.67
C VAL A 571 1.22 -6.06 16.56
N VAL A 572 1.99 -5.77 15.51
CA VAL A 572 1.49 -4.93 14.40
C VAL A 572 0.42 -5.68 13.59
N CYS A 573 0.57 -6.99 13.36
CA CYS A 573 -0.45 -7.78 12.68
C CYS A 573 -1.77 -7.86 13.46
N GLU A 574 -1.71 -7.98 14.79
CA GLU A 574 -2.89 -7.92 15.66
C GLU A 574 -3.56 -6.54 15.58
N ASP A 575 -2.79 -5.45 15.64
CA ASP A 575 -3.31 -4.09 15.48
C ASP A 575 -3.94 -3.87 14.09
N TRP A 576 -3.36 -4.43 13.03
CA TRP A 576 -3.94 -4.39 11.68
C TRP A 576 -5.26 -5.14 11.60
N LEU A 577 -5.35 -6.36 12.14
CA LEU A 577 -6.60 -7.11 12.18
C LEU A 577 -7.67 -6.38 13.02
N GLU A 578 -7.28 -5.75 14.12
CA GLU A 578 -8.19 -4.94 14.92
C GLU A 578 -8.67 -3.71 14.14
N ALA A 579 -7.78 -3.00 13.44
CA ALA A 579 -8.16 -1.86 12.60
C ALA A 579 -9.18 -2.28 11.54
N ILE A 580 -8.92 -3.39 10.84
CA ILE A 580 -9.82 -3.99 9.85
C ILE A 580 -11.18 -4.30 10.47
N ARG A 581 -11.21 -4.82 11.70
CA ARG A 581 -12.47 -5.11 12.40
C ARG A 581 -13.23 -3.83 12.80
N ARG A 582 -12.53 -2.79 13.22
CA ARG A 582 -13.14 -1.56 13.77
C ARG A 582 -13.63 -0.59 12.69
N ASN A 583 -12.92 -0.47 11.57
CA ASN A 583 -13.18 0.56 10.56
C ASN A 583 -14.07 0.11 9.39
N GLN A 584 -14.67 -1.08 9.47
CA GLN A 584 -15.62 -1.62 8.49
C GLN A 584 -16.47 -2.73 9.15
N ASN A 585 -17.64 -3.03 8.58
CA ASN A 585 -18.55 -4.07 9.07
C ASN A 585 -18.48 -5.38 8.26
N THR A 586 -17.48 -5.54 7.39
CA THR A 586 -17.30 -6.71 6.53
C THR A 586 -17.35 -8.05 7.27
N HIS A 587 -16.82 -8.11 8.50
CA HIS A 587 -16.84 -9.31 9.33
C HIS A 587 -18.23 -9.67 9.87
N LEU A 588 -19.13 -8.68 10.01
CA LEU A 588 -20.50 -8.86 10.49
C LEU A 588 -21.46 -9.19 9.37
N TYR A 589 -21.37 -8.45 8.26
CA TYR A 589 -22.38 -8.47 7.21
C TYR A 589 -21.87 -8.91 5.84
N GLY A 590 -20.56 -9.01 5.65
CA GLY A 590 -19.96 -9.26 4.34
C GLY A 590 -19.86 -10.73 3.95
N LYS A 591 -20.17 -11.68 4.83
CA LYS A 591 -19.92 -13.11 4.58
C LYS A 591 -20.76 -13.63 3.40
N ALA A 592 -20.11 -14.32 2.48
CA ALA A 592 -20.77 -14.97 1.35
C ALA A 592 -21.40 -16.32 1.73
N ASP A 593 -22.34 -16.78 0.91
CA ASP A 593 -22.92 -18.12 0.98
C ASP A 593 -21.92 -19.21 0.58
N GLN A 594 -22.34 -20.47 0.72
CA GLN A 594 -21.55 -21.66 0.41
C GLN A 594 -21.07 -21.77 -1.05
N ASP A 595 -21.71 -21.02 -1.97
CA ASP A 595 -21.33 -20.93 -3.38
C ASP A 595 -20.39 -19.74 -3.66
N GLY A 596 -19.95 -19.00 -2.65
CA GLY A 596 -19.05 -17.85 -2.75
C GLY A 596 -19.71 -16.53 -3.13
N LEU A 597 -21.05 -16.49 -3.26
CA LEU A 597 -21.81 -15.29 -3.60
C LEU A 597 -22.46 -14.68 -2.35
N TRP A 598 -22.50 -13.36 -2.26
CA TRP A 598 -23.17 -12.69 -1.15
C TRP A 598 -24.67 -12.60 -1.39
N ARG A 599 -25.48 -12.91 -0.37
CA ARG A 599 -26.93 -12.72 -0.39
C ARG A 599 -27.43 -12.12 0.91
N ASP A 600 -28.49 -11.33 0.81
CA ASP A 600 -29.20 -10.77 1.95
C ASP A 600 -29.97 -11.86 2.73
N ALA A 601 -30.62 -11.47 3.84
CA ALA A 601 -31.43 -12.39 4.65
C ALA A 601 -32.64 -13.00 3.90
N ASN A 602 -33.03 -12.44 2.75
CA ASN A 602 -34.11 -12.94 1.90
C ASN A 602 -33.59 -13.83 0.75
N GLY A 603 -32.27 -14.02 0.63
CA GLY A 603 -31.64 -14.78 -0.45
C GLY A 603 -31.46 -14.00 -1.75
N ASN A 604 -31.52 -12.67 -1.72
CA ASN A 604 -31.25 -11.83 -2.89
C ASN A 604 -29.76 -11.45 -2.94
N GLU A 605 -29.16 -11.50 -4.13
CA GLU A 605 -27.82 -10.95 -4.34
C GLU A 605 -27.82 -9.42 -4.21
N ALA A 606 -26.66 -8.86 -3.86
CA ALA A 606 -26.50 -7.43 -3.73
C ALA A 606 -26.86 -6.70 -5.03
N LYS A 607 -27.42 -5.50 -4.92
CA LYS A 607 -27.80 -4.70 -6.08
C LYS A 607 -26.58 -4.46 -6.98
N GLY A 608 -26.69 -4.80 -8.26
CA GLY A 608 -25.63 -4.62 -9.25
C GLY A 608 -24.69 -5.81 -9.40
N ALA A 609 -24.74 -6.80 -8.50
CA ALA A 609 -23.97 -8.04 -8.61
C ALA A 609 -24.18 -8.71 -9.98
N ILE A 610 -23.09 -9.22 -10.54
CA ILE A 610 -23.09 -9.90 -11.84
C ILE A 610 -23.14 -11.43 -11.63
N GLY A 611 -22.80 -11.89 -10.42
CA GLY A 611 -22.83 -13.29 -10.03
C GLY A 611 -21.77 -14.13 -10.74
N LYS A 612 -21.98 -15.44 -10.77
CA LYS A 612 -21.01 -16.40 -11.36
C LYS A 612 -21.06 -16.51 -12.89
N ASP A 613 -22.13 -16.07 -13.54
CA ASP A 613 -22.28 -16.11 -15.00
C ASP A 613 -22.62 -14.71 -15.55
N PRO A 614 -21.62 -13.97 -16.06
CA PRO A 614 -21.83 -12.63 -16.60
C PRO A 614 -22.55 -12.63 -17.97
N GLY A 615 -22.93 -13.81 -18.49
CA GLY A 615 -23.62 -14.02 -19.77
C GLY A 615 -22.68 -14.19 -20.97
N ARG A 616 -23.25 -14.59 -22.12
CA ARG A 616 -22.51 -14.75 -23.38
C ARG A 616 -21.94 -13.40 -23.86
N PHE A 617 -20.68 -13.38 -24.30
CA PHE A 617 -19.96 -12.19 -24.78
C PHE A 617 -19.67 -11.11 -23.71
N SER A 618 -19.57 -11.47 -22.43
CA SER A 618 -19.20 -10.55 -21.33
C SER A 618 -17.89 -9.78 -21.58
N TRP A 619 -16.92 -10.37 -22.30
CA TRP A 619 -15.69 -9.70 -22.74
C TRP A 619 -15.95 -8.43 -23.58
N ALA A 620 -17.08 -8.35 -24.30
CA ALA A 620 -17.45 -7.17 -25.07
C ALA A 620 -17.82 -5.98 -24.16
N LYS A 621 -18.45 -6.26 -23.00
CA LYS A 621 -18.65 -5.24 -21.94
C LYS A 621 -17.30 -4.74 -21.42
N GLY A 622 -16.34 -5.64 -21.26
CA GLY A 622 -14.99 -5.29 -20.84
C GLY A 622 -14.24 -4.39 -21.81
N ILE A 623 -14.39 -4.62 -23.13
CA ILE A 623 -13.82 -3.72 -24.15
C ILE A 623 -14.44 -2.31 -24.06
N ILE A 624 -15.75 -2.21 -23.87
CA ILE A 624 -16.44 -0.91 -23.70
C ILE A 624 -15.90 -0.18 -22.46
N GLY A 625 -15.78 -0.88 -21.32
CA GLY A 625 -15.24 -0.30 -20.09
C GLY A 625 -13.75 0.09 -20.18
N ALA A 626 -12.94 -0.66 -20.91
CA ALA A 626 -11.54 -0.29 -21.19
C ALA A 626 -11.44 1.00 -22.02
N VAL A 627 -12.31 1.16 -23.02
CA VAL A 627 -12.37 2.39 -23.84
C VAL A 627 -12.80 3.61 -23.01
N GLN A 628 -13.74 3.44 -22.07
CA GLN A 628 -14.16 4.52 -21.16
C GLN A 628 -13.03 4.94 -20.20
N ARG A 629 -12.28 3.98 -19.63
CA ARG A 629 -11.12 4.26 -18.77
C ARG A 629 -10.02 5.04 -19.49
N VAL A 630 -9.72 4.71 -20.75
CA VAL A 630 -8.72 5.44 -21.56
C VAL A 630 -9.15 6.88 -21.87
N ARG A 631 -10.46 7.18 -21.86
CA ARG A 631 -10.99 8.53 -22.11
C ARG A 631 -11.00 9.42 -20.86
N GLY A 632 -10.72 8.88 -19.68
CA GLY A 632 -10.77 9.62 -18.41
C GLY A 632 -12.19 9.90 -17.92
N ASP A 633 -13.19 9.13 -18.39
CA ASP A 633 -14.61 9.30 -18.04
C ASP A 633 -15.04 8.48 -16.80
N GLN A 634 -14.14 8.25 -15.83
CA GLN A 634 -14.48 7.62 -14.53
C GLN A 634 -13.86 8.33 -13.34
#